data_AF-A0A2V1P6D2-F1
#
_entry.id   AF-A0A2V1P6D2-F1
#
_cell.length_a   1.000
_cell.length_b   1.000
_cell.length_c   1.000
_cell.angle_alpha   90.00
_cell.angle_beta   90.00
_cell.angle_gamma   90.00
#
_symmetry.space_group_name_H-M   'P 1'
#
loop_
_entity.id
_entity.type
_entity.pdbx_description
1 polymer ?
#
loop_
_entity_poly.entity_id
_entity_poly.type
_entity_poly.pdbx_seq_one_letter_code
_entity_poly.pdbx_strand_id
1 'polypeptide(L)'
;MTQPSEKALVPFVSVENMMRLVHQVGLDEMLQRLAAAIEADFLRWESFDKTPRVASHSPVGVIELMPTSDGELYGFKYVNGHPKNTREGLQTVTAFGLLASVETGYPVLLTEMTLLTALRTAAMSALAAKHLAPKGATTMAMIGNGAQSEFQCRAFQAICGIDTVRLWDKDSAATGKCVHNLAGSGLTVVPCTSAEEAIEGAQILTTCTADKQYATILSDNMVGPGVHINAIGGDCPGKTELAAGILNRSSIFVEYPPQTRIEGEIQQMPEDHPVTELWQVFAGQTPGRTDAAQITLFDSVGFAIEDFSALKVVRDAIRESDHYQLLDLLADPDDPRDLYGMLNRAK
;
A
#
# COMPACT_ATOMS: atom_id res chain seq x y z
N MET A 1 -0.04 25.63 34.21
CA MET A 1 -0.56 25.34 32.87
C MET A 1 -1.95 24.78 33.04
N THR A 2 -2.95 25.38 32.40
CA THR A 2 -4.29 24.80 32.28
C THR A 2 -4.16 23.47 31.53
N GLN A 3 -4.89 22.44 31.95
CA GLN A 3 -4.95 21.21 31.17
C GLN A 3 -5.59 21.51 29.81
N PRO A 4 -5.05 20.99 28.69
CA PRO A 4 -5.65 21.12 27.37
C PRO A 4 -7.08 20.56 27.39
N SER A 5 -8.02 21.23 26.72
CA SER A 5 -9.37 20.67 26.58
C SER A 5 -9.37 19.51 25.57
N GLU A 6 -10.47 18.76 25.52
CA GLU A 6 -10.66 17.71 24.52
C GLU A 6 -10.51 18.20 23.07
N LYS A 7 -10.77 19.49 22.80
CA LYS A 7 -10.61 20.08 21.46
C LYS A 7 -9.15 20.31 21.08
N ALA A 8 -8.25 20.39 22.05
CA ALA A 8 -6.81 20.51 21.83
C ALA A 8 -6.15 19.16 21.52
N LEU A 9 -6.82 18.07 21.93
CA LEU A 9 -6.28 16.73 21.94
C LEU A 9 -6.61 15.96 20.65
N VAL A 10 -5.57 15.44 20.00
CA VAL A 10 -5.69 14.63 18.80
C VAL A 10 -5.25 13.21 19.11
N PRO A 11 -6.08 12.18 18.83
CA PRO A 11 -5.66 10.79 18.94
C PRO A 11 -4.44 10.51 18.06
N PHE A 12 -3.43 9.88 18.66
CA PHE A 12 -2.21 9.46 18.00
C PHE A 12 -1.95 7.97 18.20
N VAL A 13 -1.83 7.26 17.08
CA VAL A 13 -1.40 5.86 17.06
C VAL A 13 0.08 5.81 16.69
N SER A 14 0.92 5.54 17.68
CA SER A 14 2.36 5.32 17.52
C SER A 14 2.65 3.94 16.91
N VAL A 15 3.91 3.68 16.54
CA VAL A 15 4.33 2.35 16.01
C VAL A 15 4.03 1.22 16.98
N GLU A 16 4.32 1.42 18.28
CA GLU A 16 4.01 0.42 19.30
C GLU A 16 2.50 0.18 19.41
N ASN A 17 1.71 1.25 19.43
CA ASN A 17 0.26 1.16 19.51
C ASN A 17 -0.35 0.52 18.27
N MET A 18 0.18 0.79 17.06
CA MET A 18 -0.26 0.12 15.84
C MET A 18 -0.01 -1.39 15.91
N MET A 19 1.18 -1.81 16.34
CA MET A 19 1.48 -3.25 16.49
C MET A 19 0.50 -3.91 17.47
N ARG A 20 0.24 -3.27 18.62
CA ARG A 20 -0.73 -3.78 19.60
C ARG A 20 -2.15 -3.82 19.03
N LEU A 21 -2.57 -2.79 18.31
CA LEU A 21 -3.87 -2.71 17.65
C LEU A 21 -4.05 -3.82 16.61
N VAL A 22 -3.04 -4.06 15.77
CA VAL A 22 -3.05 -5.17 14.80
C VAL A 22 -3.10 -6.53 15.51
N HIS A 23 -2.42 -6.70 16.64
CA HIS A 23 -2.51 -7.94 17.42
C HIS A 23 -3.86 -8.11 18.11
N GLN A 24 -4.46 -7.03 18.62
CA GLN A 24 -5.79 -7.05 19.23
C GLN A 24 -6.87 -7.42 18.19
N VAL A 25 -6.80 -6.84 16.99
CA VAL A 25 -7.73 -7.13 15.89
C VAL A 25 -7.43 -8.49 15.25
N GLY A 26 -6.17 -8.89 15.19
CA GLY A 26 -5.69 -10.01 14.39
C GLY A 26 -5.27 -9.55 12.98
N LEU A 27 -4.12 -10.05 12.50
CA LEU A 27 -3.54 -9.62 11.22
C LEU A 27 -4.47 -9.88 10.03
N ASP A 28 -5.05 -11.08 9.94
CA ASP A 28 -5.89 -11.47 8.80
C ASP A 28 -7.19 -10.66 8.77
N GLU A 29 -7.79 -10.43 9.94
CA GLU A 29 -8.97 -9.58 10.08
C GLU A 29 -8.65 -8.13 9.74
N MET A 30 -7.49 -7.60 10.18
CA MET A 30 -7.06 -6.24 9.83
C MET A 30 -6.88 -6.09 8.31
N LEU A 31 -6.23 -7.06 7.65
CA LEU A 31 -6.05 -7.06 6.19
C LEU A 31 -7.40 -7.11 5.44
N GLN A 32 -8.35 -7.92 5.92
CA GLN A 32 -9.70 -7.99 5.35
C GLN A 32 -10.49 -6.69 5.57
N ARG A 33 -10.40 -6.07 6.76
CA ARG A 33 -11.02 -4.75 7.04
C ARG A 33 -10.45 -3.67 6.13
N LEU A 34 -9.13 -3.65 5.93
CA LEU A 34 -8.47 -2.72 5.01
C LEU A 34 -8.94 -2.94 3.57
N ALA A 35 -8.93 -4.19 3.07
CA ALA A 35 -9.39 -4.50 1.72
C ALA A 35 -10.87 -4.10 1.51
N ALA A 36 -11.74 -4.37 2.49
CA ALA A 36 -13.15 -3.99 2.42
C ALA A 36 -13.35 -2.47 2.43
N ALA A 37 -12.59 -1.74 3.24
CA ALA A 37 -12.65 -0.27 3.27
C ALA A 37 -12.15 0.34 1.95
N ILE A 38 -11.05 -0.18 1.41
CA ILE A 38 -10.50 0.24 0.11
C ILE A 38 -11.51 -0.04 -1.01
N GLU A 39 -12.09 -1.24 -1.07
CA GLU A 39 -13.11 -1.58 -2.06
C GLU A 39 -14.32 -0.65 -1.96
N ALA A 40 -14.80 -0.37 -0.74
CA ALA A 40 -15.91 0.56 -0.52
C ALA A 40 -15.59 1.98 -0.98
N ASP A 41 -14.38 2.48 -0.73
CA ASP A 41 -13.97 3.83 -1.14
C ASP A 41 -13.70 3.91 -2.66
N PHE A 42 -13.18 2.85 -3.29
CA PHE A 42 -13.08 2.76 -4.75
C PHE A 42 -14.45 2.72 -5.44
N LEU A 43 -15.47 2.09 -4.84
CA LEU A 43 -16.84 2.09 -5.40
C LEU A 43 -17.49 3.48 -5.44
N ARG A 44 -16.93 4.45 -4.69
CA ARG A 44 -17.33 5.86 -4.67
C ARG A 44 -16.24 6.77 -5.25
N TRP A 45 -15.44 6.25 -6.19
CA TRP A 45 -14.32 6.92 -6.86
C TRP A 45 -14.58 8.38 -7.23
N GLU A 46 -15.75 8.67 -7.81
CA GLU A 46 -16.12 9.99 -8.30
C GLU A 46 -16.39 11.02 -7.20
N SER A 47 -16.67 10.59 -5.97
CA SER A 47 -16.85 11.51 -4.84
C SER A 47 -15.53 12.04 -4.27
N PHE A 48 -14.40 11.44 -4.64
CA PHE A 48 -13.10 11.86 -4.16
C PHE A 48 -12.52 13.00 -4.99
N ASP A 49 -12.03 14.03 -4.31
CA ASP A 49 -11.04 14.96 -4.84
C ASP A 49 -9.69 14.22 -4.95
N LYS A 50 -9.26 14.01 -6.20
CA LYS A 50 -8.13 13.16 -6.57
C LYS A 50 -7.05 14.04 -7.19
N THR A 51 -5.85 13.94 -6.65
CA THR A 51 -4.67 14.58 -7.22
C THR A 51 -3.52 13.58 -7.24
N PRO A 52 -2.65 13.58 -8.27
CA PRO A 52 -1.39 12.87 -8.18
C PRO A 52 -0.61 13.33 -6.94
N ARG A 53 0.16 12.42 -6.34
CA ARG A 53 1.03 12.77 -5.22
C ARG A 53 2.00 13.90 -5.57
N VAL A 54 2.32 14.72 -4.58
CA VAL A 54 3.31 15.79 -4.72
C VAL A 54 4.67 15.25 -4.31
N ALA A 55 5.58 15.09 -5.28
CA ALA A 55 6.90 14.51 -5.06
C ALA A 55 8.02 15.57 -5.03
N SER A 56 8.95 15.40 -4.10
CA SER A 56 10.23 16.11 -4.03
C SER A 56 11.37 15.12 -4.24
N HIS A 57 11.88 15.07 -5.47
CA HIS A 57 12.94 14.14 -5.85
C HIS A 57 14.32 14.65 -5.43
N SER A 58 15.16 13.72 -4.99
CA SER A 58 16.59 13.92 -4.75
C SER A 58 17.40 12.84 -5.48
N PRO A 59 18.73 12.99 -5.63
CA PRO A 59 19.56 11.95 -6.25
C PRO A 59 19.44 10.57 -5.59
N VAL A 60 19.14 10.53 -4.29
CA VAL A 60 19.18 9.31 -3.47
C VAL A 60 17.81 8.79 -3.03
N GLY A 61 16.73 9.47 -3.41
CA GLY A 61 15.37 9.10 -3.01
C GLY A 61 14.32 10.13 -3.38
N VAL A 62 13.15 10.00 -2.78
CA VAL A 62 12.00 10.91 -2.95
C VAL A 62 11.28 11.08 -1.62
N ILE A 63 10.67 12.24 -1.42
CA ILE A 63 9.73 12.53 -0.33
C ILE A 63 8.41 12.99 -0.98
N GLU A 64 7.29 12.46 -0.50
CA GLU A 64 5.99 12.60 -1.14
C GLU A 64 4.89 12.97 -0.14
N LEU A 65 3.94 13.77 -0.61
CA LEU A 65 2.66 13.99 0.06
C LEU A 65 1.54 13.44 -0.81
N MET A 66 0.69 12.60 -0.21
CA MET A 66 -0.40 11.92 -0.88
C MET A 66 -1.74 12.33 -0.27
N PRO A 67 -2.33 13.47 -0.69
CA PRO A 67 -3.59 13.95 -0.15
C PRO A 67 -4.80 13.45 -0.95
N THR A 68 -5.93 13.28 -0.28
CA THR A 68 -7.24 13.14 -0.92
C THR A 68 -8.34 13.60 0.04
N SER A 69 -9.51 13.93 -0.50
CA SER A 69 -10.70 14.31 0.26
C SER A 69 -11.91 13.62 -0.35
N ASP A 70 -12.87 13.23 0.47
CA ASP A 70 -14.13 12.66 0.01
C ASP A 70 -15.32 13.62 0.20
N GLY A 71 -15.02 14.87 0.53
CA GLY A 71 -15.96 15.94 0.84
C GLY A 71 -16.35 16.04 2.31
N GLU A 72 -16.17 14.98 3.10
CA GLU A 72 -16.46 14.95 4.55
C GLU A 72 -15.17 14.88 5.38
N LEU A 73 -14.21 14.08 4.91
CA LEU A 73 -12.91 13.88 5.52
C LEU A 73 -11.80 14.20 4.52
N TYR A 74 -10.73 14.75 5.06
CA TYR A 74 -9.48 14.98 4.33
C TYR A 74 -8.41 14.07 4.95
N GLY A 75 -7.68 13.34 4.11
CA GLY A 75 -6.56 12.51 4.54
C GLY A 75 -5.31 12.84 3.76
N PHE A 76 -4.15 12.79 4.42
CA PHE A 76 -2.89 12.74 3.71
C PHE A 76 -1.90 11.80 4.36
N LYS A 77 -0.97 11.30 3.54
CA LYS A 77 0.23 10.60 3.99
C LYS A 77 1.48 11.36 3.57
N TYR A 78 2.39 11.53 4.53
CA TYR A 78 3.80 11.81 4.26
C TYR A 78 4.52 10.48 4.10
N VAL A 79 5.34 10.33 3.06
CA VAL A 79 6.16 9.13 2.85
C VAL A 79 7.49 9.45 2.17
N ASN A 80 8.52 8.68 2.47
CA ASN A 80 9.78 8.71 1.73
C ASN A 80 10.05 7.38 1.00
N GLY A 81 10.83 7.44 -0.08
CA GLY A 81 11.38 6.26 -0.77
C GLY A 81 12.88 6.42 -0.98
N HIS A 82 13.70 5.75 -0.16
CA HIS A 82 15.16 5.89 -0.15
C HIS A 82 15.85 4.52 -0.09
N PRO A 83 16.06 3.82 -1.22
CA PRO A 83 16.61 2.46 -1.24
C PRO A 83 17.97 2.30 -0.54
N LYS A 84 18.79 3.36 -0.50
CA LYS A 84 20.10 3.33 0.17
C LYS A 84 20.04 3.22 1.70
N ASN A 85 18.90 3.55 2.32
CA ASN A 85 18.77 3.71 3.77
C ASN A 85 19.12 2.43 4.55
N THR A 86 18.86 1.26 3.98
CA THR A 86 19.17 -0.04 4.59
C THR A 86 20.66 -0.23 4.85
N ARG A 87 21.54 0.39 4.06
CA ARG A 87 23.00 0.38 4.27
C ARG A 87 23.44 1.20 5.47
N GLU A 88 22.59 2.12 5.94
CA GLU A 88 22.83 3.04 7.05
C GLU A 88 22.00 2.67 8.29
N GLY A 89 21.31 1.52 8.28
CA GLY A 89 20.44 1.08 9.39
C GLY A 89 19.08 1.79 9.45
N LEU A 90 18.72 2.55 8.41
CA LEU A 90 17.44 3.25 8.26
C LEU A 90 16.48 2.44 7.37
N GLN A 91 15.17 2.73 7.48
CA GLN A 91 14.16 2.11 6.63
C GLN A 91 14.11 2.76 5.24
N THR A 92 13.90 1.96 4.19
CA THR A 92 13.67 2.46 2.81
C THR A 92 12.44 3.35 2.74
N VAL A 93 11.38 2.96 3.46
CA VAL A 93 10.10 3.65 3.53
C VAL A 93 9.78 3.94 4.98
N THR A 94 9.49 5.21 5.27
CA THR A 94 8.91 5.69 6.52
C THR A 94 7.75 6.60 6.18
N ALA A 95 6.68 6.53 6.96
CA ALA A 95 5.49 7.33 6.71
C ALA A 95 4.74 7.65 7.99
N PHE A 96 3.97 8.72 7.93
CA PHE A 96 2.90 9.04 8.88
C PHE A 96 1.77 9.72 8.12
N GLY A 97 0.58 9.73 8.71
CA GLY A 97 -0.57 10.34 8.08
C GLY A 97 -1.54 10.93 9.07
N LEU A 98 -2.37 11.82 8.55
CA LEU A 98 -3.35 12.58 9.31
C LEU A 98 -4.69 12.51 8.59
N LEU A 99 -5.75 12.33 9.39
CA LEU A 99 -7.13 12.42 8.95
C LEU A 99 -7.77 13.63 9.63
N ALA A 100 -8.56 14.41 8.91
CA ALA A 100 -9.21 15.63 9.37
C ALA A 100 -10.67 15.69 8.91
N SER A 101 -11.49 16.44 9.67
CA SER A 101 -12.83 16.84 9.25
C SER A 101 -12.74 17.95 8.20
N VAL A 102 -13.40 17.81 7.05
CA VAL A 102 -13.47 18.88 6.03
C VAL A 102 -14.33 20.04 6.52
N GLU A 103 -15.40 19.77 7.26
CA GLU A 103 -16.30 20.80 7.79
C GLU A 103 -15.57 21.86 8.64
N THR A 104 -14.58 21.42 9.42
CA THR A 104 -13.89 22.28 10.40
C THR A 104 -12.41 22.48 10.11
N GLY A 105 -11.79 21.60 9.31
CA GLY A 105 -10.34 21.50 9.14
C GLY A 105 -9.60 20.87 10.33
N TYR A 106 -10.30 20.44 11.39
CA TYR A 106 -9.66 19.89 12.58
C TYR A 106 -9.18 18.46 12.36
N PRO A 107 -7.94 18.12 12.78
CA PRO A 107 -7.45 16.75 12.74
C PRO A 107 -8.19 15.86 13.72
N VAL A 108 -8.57 14.66 13.26
CA VAL A 108 -9.28 13.64 14.05
C VAL A 108 -8.41 12.42 14.35
N LEU A 109 -7.30 12.25 13.63
CA LEU A 109 -6.32 11.20 13.86
C LEU A 109 -4.96 11.63 13.29
N LEU A 110 -3.90 11.41 14.06
CA LEU A 110 -2.53 11.30 13.56
C LEU A 110 -2.08 9.85 13.77
N THR A 111 -1.37 9.24 12.82
CA THR A 111 -0.85 7.88 13.01
C THR A 111 0.46 7.69 12.29
N GLU A 112 1.30 6.81 12.82
CA GLU A 112 2.35 6.20 12.02
C GLU A 112 1.72 5.50 10.80
N MET A 113 2.44 5.52 9.67
CA MET A 113 2.00 4.84 8.46
C MET A 113 3.09 4.01 7.82
N THR A 114 4.16 3.67 8.54
CA THR A 114 5.19 2.76 8.02
C THR A 114 4.65 1.33 8.00
N LEU A 115 4.12 0.84 9.13
CA LEU A 115 3.47 -0.48 9.17
C LEU A 115 2.13 -0.45 8.44
N LEU A 116 1.37 0.64 8.61
CA LEU A 116 0.08 0.80 7.93
C LEU A 116 0.22 0.82 6.40
N THR A 117 1.30 1.40 5.86
CA THR A 117 1.60 1.32 4.42
C THR A 117 1.80 -0.13 3.98
N ALA A 118 2.55 -0.94 4.74
CA ALA A 118 2.74 -2.33 4.37
C ALA A 118 1.42 -3.13 4.38
N LEU A 119 0.58 -2.88 5.39
CA LEU A 119 -0.75 -3.50 5.51
C LEU A 119 -1.69 -3.09 4.37
N ARG A 120 -1.82 -1.79 4.09
CA ARG A 120 -2.74 -1.30 3.04
C ARG A 120 -2.27 -1.69 1.64
N THR A 121 -0.96 -1.67 1.37
CA THR A 121 -0.41 -2.13 0.09
C THR A 121 -0.71 -3.62 -0.13
N ALA A 122 -0.51 -4.45 0.91
CA ALA A 122 -0.84 -5.87 0.82
C ALA A 122 -2.34 -6.13 0.65
N ALA A 123 -3.18 -5.40 1.38
CA ALA A 123 -4.63 -5.48 1.24
C ALA A 123 -5.11 -5.07 -0.16
N MET A 124 -4.57 -3.98 -0.73
CA MET A 124 -4.87 -3.52 -2.07
C MET A 124 -4.44 -4.53 -3.14
N SER A 125 -3.21 -5.06 -3.04
CA SER A 125 -2.71 -6.10 -3.95
C SER A 125 -3.59 -7.35 -3.95
N ALA A 126 -3.96 -7.85 -2.77
CA ALA A 126 -4.81 -9.03 -2.65
C ALA A 126 -6.26 -8.74 -3.11
N LEU A 127 -6.78 -7.54 -2.88
CA LEU A 127 -8.08 -7.11 -3.40
C LEU A 127 -8.08 -7.08 -4.94
N ALA A 128 -7.06 -6.47 -5.56
CA ALA A 128 -6.92 -6.48 -7.02
C ALA A 128 -6.86 -7.93 -7.54
N ALA A 129 -6.03 -8.78 -6.93
CA ALA A 129 -5.91 -10.17 -7.31
C ALA A 129 -7.21 -10.97 -7.13
N LYS A 130 -8.02 -10.70 -6.12
CA LYS A 130 -9.34 -11.33 -5.94
C LYS A 130 -10.25 -11.17 -7.18
N HIS A 131 -10.10 -10.05 -7.90
CA HIS A 131 -10.87 -9.74 -9.11
C HIS A 131 -10.15 -10.11 -10.42
N LEU A 132 -8.81 -10.20 -10.40
CA LEU A 132 -7.97 -10.31 -11.60
C LEU A 132 -7.23 -11.65 -11.73
N ALA A 133 -7.01 -12.36 -10.63
CA ALA A 133 -6.28 -13.63 -10.61
C ALA A 133 -7.11 -14.78 -11.18
N PRO A 134 -6.45 -15.88 -11.61
CA PRO A 134 -7.15 -17.10 -11.97
C PRO A 134 -8.02 -17.59 -10.81
N LYS A 135 -9.26 -17.99 -11.10
CA LYS A 135 -10.15 -18.56 -10.09
C LYS A 135 -9.52 -19.82 -9.50
N GLY A 136 -9.49 -19.92 -8.18
CA GLY A 136 -8.89 -21.06 -7.48
C GLY A 136 -7.36 -21.09 -7.54
N ALA A 137 -6.71 -19.94 -7.76
CA ALA A 137 -5.27 -19.83 -7.55
C ALA A 137 -4.92 -20.23 -6.12
N THR A 138 -3.90 -21.07 -5.97
CA THR A 138 -3.40 -21.58 -4.67
C THR A 138 -1.94 -21.20 -4.44
N THR A 139 -1.19 -20.91 -5.51
CA THR A 139 0.26 -20.67 -5.46
C THR A 139 0.62 -19.26 -5.96
N MET A 140 1.35 -18.53 -5.13
CA MET A 140 1.93 -17.23 -5.45
C MET A 140 3.46 -17.28 -5.43
N ALA A 141 4.11 -16.68 -6.43
CA ALA A 141 5.53 -16.36 -6.41
C ALA A 141 5.74 -14.96 -5.81
N MET A 142 6.68 -14.82 -4.90
CA MET A 142 7.06 -13.56 -4.26
C MET A 142 8.53 -13.26 -4.57
N ILE A 143 8.75 -12.33 -5.50
CA ILE A 143 10.06 -11.89 -5.94
C ILE A 143 10.41 -10.56 -5.26
N GLY A 144 11.50 -10.55 -4.49
CA GLY A 144 11.82 -9.49 -3.55
C GLY A 144 11.23 -9.81 -2.19
N ASN A 145 12.08 -10.17 -1.23
CA ASN A 145 11.69 -10.65 0.10
C ASN A 145 12.06 -9.64 1.21
N GLY A 146 11.95 -8.35 0.88
CA GLY A 146 12.20 -7.21 1.76
C GLY A 146 11.07 -6.96 2.76
N ALA A 147 10.77 -5.69 3.04
CA ALA A 147 9.82 -5.32 4.11
C ALA A 147 8.34 -5.67 3.79
N GLN A 148 7.98 -5.75 2.51
CA GLN A 148 6.59 -5.96 2.07
C GLN A 148 6.20 -7.44 1.96
N SER A 149 7.17 -8.35 1.83
CA SER A 149 6.90 -9.73 1.38
C SER A 149 5.99 -10.52 2.30
N GLU A 150 6.19 -10.44 3.61
CA GLU A 150 5.38 -11.17 4.58
C GLU A 150 3.94 -10.65 4.57
N PHE A 151 3.76 -9.33 4.52
CA PHE A 151 2.42 -8.72 4.45
C PHE A 151 1.69 -9.15 3.18
N GLN A 152 2.37 -9.13 2.03
CA GLN A 152 1.82 -9.63 0.76
C GLN A 152 1.41 -11.11 0.90
N CYS A 153 2.31 -11.98 1.35
CA CYS A 153 2.00 -13.41 1.53
C CYS A 153 0.77 -13.62 2.44
N ARG A 154 0.69 -12.89 3.55
CA ARG A 154 -0.43 -12.97 4.51
C ARG A 154 -1.73 -12.42 3.95
N ALA A 155 -1.71 -11.32 3.18
CA ALA A 155 -2.90 -10.76 2.56
C ALA A 155 -3.48 -11.69 1.48
N PHE A 156 -2.62 -12.22 0.62
CA PHE A 156 -3.05 -13.18 -0.40
C PHE A 156 -3.59 -14.48 0.20
N GLN A 157 -3.04 -14.94 1.33
CA GLN A 157 -3.62 -16.05 2.09
C GLN A 157 -5.02 -15.70 2.62
N ALA A 158 -5.15 -14.57 3.32
CA ALA A 158 -6.38 -14.19 4.01
C ALA A 158 -7.52 -13.78 3.08
N ILE A 159 -7.22 -13.24 1.90
CA ILE A 159 -8.21 -12.65 0.97
C ILE A 159 -8.41 -13.50 -0.28
N CYS A 160 -7.35 -14.10 -0.82
CA CYS A 160 -7.41 -14.89 -2.05
C CYS A 160 -7.41 -16.41 -1.80
N GLY A 161 -7.10 -16.86 -0.58
CA GLY A 161 -7.01 -18.27 -0.24
C GLY A 161 -5.73 -18.96 -0.74
N ILE A 162 -4.67 -18.20 -1.01
CA ILE A 162 -3.35 -18.75 -1.35
C ILE A 162 -2.84 -19.60 -0.17
N ASP A 163 -2.43 -20.83 -0.46
CA ASP A 163 -1.88 -21.76 0.53
C ASP A 163 -0.38 -21.98 0.38
N THR A 164 0.19 -21.62 -0.78
CA THR A 164 1.60 -21.87 -1.12
C THR A 164 2.25 -20.59 -1.62
N VAL A 165 3.41 -20.26 -1.05
CA VAL A 165 4.24 -19.14 -1.48
C VAL A 165 5.65 -19.59 -1.86
N ARG A 166 6.09 -19.20 -3.05
CA ARG A 166 7.43 -19.48 -3.59
C ARG A 166 8.26 -18.21 -3.51
N LEU A 167 9.32 -18.22 -2.71
CA LEU A 167 10.05 -17.02 -2.32
C LEU A 167 11.40 -16.95 -3.01
N TRP A 168 11.71 -15.80 -3.62
CA TRP A 168 13.06 -15.52 -4.10
C TRP A 168 13.46 -14.06 -3.90
N ASP A 169 14.70 -13.87 -3.49
CA ASP A 169 15.40 -12.59 -3.49
C ASP A 169 16.85 -12.80 -3.93
N LYS A 170 17.47 -11.79 -4.52
CA LYS A 170 18.92 -11.80 -4.83
C LYS A 170 19.76 -11.93 -3.57
N ASP A 171 19.27 -11.41 -2.44
CA ASP A 171 19.84 -11.63 -1.11
C ASP A 171 19.13 -12.81 -0.43
N SER A 172 19.78 -13.97 -0.44
CA SER A 172 19.27 -15.18 0.22
C SER A 172 18.94 -15.01 1.71
N ALA A 173 19.56 -14.04 2.41
CA ALA A 173 19.24 -13.76 3.79
C ALA A 173 17.83 -13.14 3.94
N ALA A 174 17.39 -12.35 2.96
CA ALA A 174 16.04 -11.80 2.92
C ALA A 174 14.98 -12.91 2.75
N THR A 175 15.23 -13.88 1.86
CA THR A 175 14.39 -15.08 1.73
C THR A 175 14.39 -15.88 3.03
N GLY A 176 15.56 -16.11 3.65
CA GLY A 176 15.65 -16.81 4.94
C GLY A 176 14.85 -16.13 6.06
N LYS A 177 14.90 -14.80 6.15
CA LYS A 177 14.07 -13.99 7.06
C LYS A 177 12.57 -14.21 6.79
N CYS A 178 12.16 -14.14 5.53
CA CYS A 178 10.76 -14.30 5.14
C CYS A 178 10.24 -15.71 5.46
N VAL A 179 11.03 -16.76 5.19
CA VAL A 179 10.73 -18.14 5.58
C VAL A 179 10.54 -18.26 7.09
N HIS A 180 11.44 -17.67 7.88
CA HIS A 180 11.34 -17.69 9.34
C HIS A 180 10.08 -17.00 9.84
N ASN A 181 9.78 -15.80 9.35
CA ASN A 181 8.63 -15.01 9.78
C ASN A 181 7.29 -15.63 9.37
N LEU A 182 7.25 -16.35 8.24
CA LEU A 182 6.06 -17.06 7.78
C LEU A 182 5.93 -18.47 8.38
N ALA A 183 6.88 -18.92 9.21
CA ALA A 183 6.78 -20.21 9.87
C ALA A 183 5.55 -20.23 10.80
N GLY A 184 4.74 -21.30 10.71
CA GLY A 184 3.52 -21.44 11.51
C GLY A 184 2.33 -20.60 11.03
N SER A 185 2.47 -19.84 9.94
CA SER A 185 1.40 -19.05 9.31
C SER A 185 0.28 -19.93 8.68
N GLY A 186 0.55 -21.22 8.49
CA GLY A 186 -0.31 -22.14 7.73
C GLY A 186 -0.01 -22.16 6.22
N LEU A 187 0.91 -21.31 5.73
CA LEU A 187 1.40 -21.37 4.36
C LEU A 187 2.43 -22.50 4.18
N THR A 188 2.39 -23.13 3.01
CA THR A 188 3.53 -23.87 2.46
C THR A 188 4.52 -22.87 1.89
N VAL A 189 5.67 -22.70 2.55
CA VAL A 189 6.70 -21.72 2.16
C VAL A 189 7.85 -22.44 1.46
N VAL A 190 8.09 -22.11 0.19
CA VAL A 190 9.12 -22.73 -0.66
C VAL A 190 10.19 -21.69 -0.99
N PRO A 191 11.39 -21.73 -0.37
CA PRO A 191 12.49 -20.90 -0.81
C PRO A 191 13.03 -21.43 -2.16
N CYS A 192 13.21 -20.52 -3.12
CA CYS A 192 13.73 -20.80 -4.44
C CYS A 192 15.12 -20.17 -4.63
N THR A 193 15.88 -20.65 -5.61
CA THR A 193 17.24 -20.21 -5.90
C THR A 193 17.33 -19.21 -7.05
N SER A 194 16.28 -19.10 -7.87
CA SER A 194 16.15 -18.09 -8.93
C SER A 194 14.71 -17.58 -9.05
N ALA A 195 14.53 -16.46 -9.76
CA ALA A 195 13.21 -15.93 -10.08
C ALA A 195 12.41 -16.93 -10.95
N GLU A 196 13.06 -17.58 -11.91
CA GLU A 196 12.49 -18.59 -12.80
C GLU A 196 11.93 -19.78 -12.00
N GLU A 197 12.69 -20.26 -11.02
CA GLU A 197 12.25 -21.33 -10.13
C GLU A 197 11.05 -20.88 -9.27
N ALA A 198 11.06 -19.62 -8.80
CA ALA A 198 9.97 -19.09 -7.98
C ALA A 198 8.65 -19.01 -8.75
N ILE A 199 8.67 -18.58 -10.01
CA ILE A 199 7.45 -18.44 -10.81
C ILE A 199 6.94 -19.76 -11.39
N GLU A 200 7.75 -20.81 -11.42
CA GLU A 200 7.34 -22.09 -11.98
C GLU A 200 6.15 -22.70 -11.21
N GLY A 201 5.02 -22.85 -11.91
CA GLY A 201 3.76 -23.33 -11.35
C GLY A 201 2.96 -22.31 -10.53
N ALA A 202 3.45 -21.07 -10.38
CA ALA A 202 2.70 -20.01 -9.71
C ALA A 202 1.63 -19.41 -10.63
N GLN A 203 0.45 -19.15 -10.07
CA GLN A 203 -0.66 -18.50 -10.79
C GLN A 203 -0.68 -16.98 -10.57
N ILE A 204 -0.03 -16.53 -9.49
CA ILE A 204 0.12 -15.13 -9.13
C ILE A 204 1.61 -14.83 -8.98
N LEU A 205 2.10 -13.80 -9.64
CA LEU A 205 3.49 -13.34 -9.58
C LEU A 205 3.51 -11.96 -8.93
N THR A 206 4.03 -11.86 -7.71
CA THR A 206 4.21 -10.57 -7.02
C THR A 206 5.67 -10.16 -7.09
N THR A 207 5.95 -8.96 -7.63
CA THR A 207 7.29 -8.35 -7.65
C THR A 207 7.35 -7.15 -6.72
N CYS A 208 8.33 -7.13 -5.81
CA CYS A 208 8.53 -6.08 -4.81
C CYS A 208 10.00 -5.84 -4.52
N THR A 209 10.74 -5.47 -5.56
CA THR A 209 12.17 -5.20 -5.47
C THR A 209 12.45 -3.70 -5.27
N ALA A 210 13.50 -3.42 -4.51
CA ALA A 210 13.93 -2.06 -4.21
C ALA A 210 15.20 -1.71 -4.98
N ASP A 211 15.05 -1.46 -6.28
CA ASP A 211 16.15 -1.03 -7.15
C ASP A 211 15.74 0.19 -7.99
N LYS A 212 16.44 1.33 -7.85
CA LYS A 212 16.06 2.60 -8.48
C LYS A 212 16.64 2.68 -9.90
N GLN A 213 16.18 1.79 -10.76
CA GLN A 213 16.54 1.72 -12.18
C GLN A 213 15.45 1.00 -12.99
N TYR A 214 15.53 1.11 -14.32
CA TYR A 214 14.75 0.28 -15.23
C TYR A 214 15.26 -1.17 -15.18
N ALA A 215 14.67 -2.00 -14.33
CA ALA A 215 14.99 -3.41 -14.22
C ALA A 215 14.00 -4.27 -15.00
N THR A 216 14.45 -5.47 -15.36
CA THR A 216 13.63 -6.53 -15.96
C THR A 216 13.72 -7.76 -15.06
N ILE A 217 13.21 -7.63 -13.85
CA ILE A 217 13.10 -8.70 -12.84
C ILE A 217 12.33 -9.89 -13.43
N LEU A 218 11.26 -9.59 -14.18
CA LEU A 218 10.59 -10.55 -15.04
C LEU A 218 10.87 -10.19 -16.51
N SER A 219 11.54 -11.08 -17.23
CA SER A 219 11.73 -10.97 -18.67
C SER A 219 10.54 -11.56 -19.43
N ASP A 220 10.41 -11.21 -20.71
CA ASP A 220 9.27 -11.60 -21.55
C ASP A 220 9.07 -13.13 -21.62
N ASN A 221 10.16 -13.90 -21.67
CA ASN A 221 10.11 -15.37 -21.73
C ASN A 221 9.78 -16.06 -20.40
N MET A 222 9.79 -15.35 -19.27
CA MET A 222 9.53 -15.92 -17.95
C MET A 222 8.03 -16.10 -17.69
N VAL A 223 7.23 -15.15 -18.15
CA VAL A 223 5.80 -15.13 -17.83
C VAL A 223 5.05 -16.03 -18.82
N GLY A 224 4.18 -16.91 -18.32
CA GLY A 224 3.30 -17.75 -19.13
C GLY A 224 1.89 -17.17 -19.30
N PRO A 225 1.06 -17.72 -20.20
CA PRO A 225 -0.36 -17.37 -20.26
C PRO A 225 -1.08 -17.74 -18.96
N GLY A 226 -2.15 -17.02 -18.65
CA GLY A 226 -3.07 -17.35 -17.57
C GLY A 226 -2.62 -16.94 -16.17
N VAL A 227 -1.48 -16.27 -16.01
CA VAL A 227 -1.06 -15.75 -14.70
C VAL A 227 -1.67 -14.37 -14.40
N HIS A 228 -1.65 -14.00 -13.14
CA HIS A 228 -1.82 -12.61 -12.69
C HIS A 228 -0.48 -12.09 -12.17
N ILE A 229 -0.13 -10.86 -12.54
CA ILE A 229 1.06 -10.17 -12.06
C ILE A 229 0.60 -9.01 -11.16
N ASN A 230 1.15 -8.98 -9.96
CA ASN A 230 1.01 -7.89 -9.01
C ASN A 230 2.37 -7.17 -8.92
N ALA A 231 2.54 -6.13 -9.72
CA ALA A 231 3.77 -5.35 -9.78
C ALA A 231 3.66 -4.19 -8.80
N ILE A 232 4.41 -4.26 -7.69
CA ILE A 232 4.36 -3.26 -6.61
C ILE A 232 5.71 -2.60 -6.35
N GLY A 233 6.79 -3.06 -6.98
CA GLY A 233 8.09 -2.43 -6.85
C GLY A 233 8.20 -1.19 -7.73
N GLY A 234 7.82 -1.21 -9.00
CA GLY A 234 7.91 -0.05 -9.89
C GLY A 234 6.98 1.09 -9.48
N ASP A 235 7.48 2.06 -8.70
CA ASP A 235 6.65 3.05 -8.00
C ASP A 235 7.09 4.51 -8.19
N CYS A 236 8.08 4.77 -9.05
CA CYS A 236 8.54 6.12 -9.35
C CYS A 236 9.18 6.23 -10.74
N PRO A 237 9.35 7.45 -11.27
CA PRO A 237 9.95 7.64 -12.60
C PRO A 237 11.36 7.06 -12.65
N GLY A 238 11.64 6.25 -13.67
CA GLY A 238 12.93 5.58 -13.82
C GLY A 238 13.10 4.28 -13.04
N LYS A 239 12.02 3.76 -12.44
CA LYS A 239 12.03 2.52 -11.64
C LYS A 239 10.94 1.56 -12.12
N THR A 240 11.36 0.45 -12.71
CA THR A 240 10.45 -0.59 -13.24
C THR A 240 11.02 -1.98 -12.96
N GLU A 241 10.17 -3.00 -12.99
CA GLU A 241 10.50 -4.39 -12.71
C GLU A 241 10.20 -5.32 -13.88
N LEU A 242 9.32 -4.92 -14.81
CA LEU A 242 8.86 -5.79 -15.89
C LEU A 242 9.45 -5.37 -17.23
N ALA A 243 9.80 -6.36 -18.04
CA ALA A 243 10.10 -6.10 -19.45
C ALA A 243 8.84 -5.58 -20.19
N ALA A 244 9.00 -4.55 -21.02
CA ALA A 244 7.97 -3.99 -21.89
C ALA A 244 7.15 -5.03 -22.70
N GLY A 245 7.75 -6.18 -23.06
CA GLY A 245 7.04 -7.28 -23.74
C GLY A 245 5.88 -7.84 -22.92
N ILE A 246 6.00 -7.90 -21.59
CA ILE A 246 4.95 -8.34 -20.67
C ILE A 246 3.77 -7.36 -20.71
N LEU A 247 4.03 -6.06 -20.73
CA LEU A 247 2.98 -5.04 -20.77
C LEU A 247 2.15 -5.15 -22.05
N ASN A 248 2.82 -5.28 -23.20
CA ASN A 248 2.16 -5.37 -24.52
C ASN A 248 1.17 -6.54 -24.67
N ARG A 249 1.32 -7.58 -23.87
CA ARG A 249 0.51 -8.81 -23.93
C ARG A 249 -0.38 -9.01 -22.70
N SER A 250 -0.38 -8.05 -21.77
CA SER A 250 -1.20 -8.09 -20.56
C SER A 250 -2.39 -7.17 -20.69
N SER A 251 -3.50 -7.52 -20.05
CA SER A 251 -4.52 -6.52 -19.71
C SER A 251 -4.08 -5.81 -18.43
N ILE A 252 -3.84 -4.51 -18.54
CA ILE A 252 -3.24 -3.69 -17.48
C ILE A 252 -4.32 -2.97 -16.69
N PHE A 253 -4.26 -3.14 -15.38
CA PHE A 253 -5.15 -2.52 -14.41
C PHE A 253 -4.35 -1.59 -13.51
N VAL A 254 -4.87 -0.40 -13.24
CA VAL A 254 -4.16 0.65 -12.50
C VAL A 254 -5.05 1.27 -11.42
N GLU A 255 -4.41 1.91 -10.44
CA GLU A 255 -5.11 2.72 -9.42
C GLU A 255 -5.63 4.03 -10.03
N TYR A 256 -4.72 4.96 -10.35
CA TYR A 256 -5.06 6.30 -10.88
C TYR A 256 -4.18 6.63 -12.10
N PRO A 257 -4.72 6.57 -13.33
CA PRO A 257 -3.92 6.66 -14.55
C PRO A 257 -2.99 7.88 -14.64
N PRO A 258 -3.42 9.12 -14.29
CA PRO A 258 -2.53 10.29 -14.35
C PRO A 258 -1.26 10.14 -13.51
N GLN A 259 -1.31 9.40 -12.40
CA GLN A 259 -0.14 9.11 -11.57
C GLN A 259 0.62 7.88 -12.08
N THR A 260 -0.08 6.77 -12.34
CA THR A 260 0.57 5.51 -12.77
C THR A 260 1.31 5.66 -14.10
N ARG A 261 0.86 6.53 -15.02
CA ARG A 261 1.57 6.84 -16.27
C ARG A 261 2.98 7.40 -16.08
N ILE A 262 3.23 8.05 -14.94
CA ILE A 262 4.50 8.69 -14.63
C ILE A 262 5.41 7.73 -13.84
N GLU A 263 4.82 6.85 -13.03
CA GLU A 263 5.53 6.16 -11.96
C GLU A 263 5.53 4.63 -12.07
N GLY A 264 4.51 4.05 -12.71
CA GLY A 264 4.30 2.61 -12.80
C GLY A 264 5.08 1.96 -13.93
N GLU A 265 4.87 0.68 -14.14
CA GLU A 265 5.43 -0.08 -15.26
C GLU A 265 5.06 0.54 -16.61
N ILE A 266 3.83 1.05 -16.74
CA ILE A 266 3.33 1.66 -17.98
C ILE A 266 4.06 2.95 -18.40
N GLN A 267 4.96 3.50 -17.57
CA GLN A 267 5.86 4.59 -17.99
C GLN A 267 6.75 4.19 -19.19
N GLN A 268 6.90 2.89 -19.43
CA GLN A 268 7.62 2.33 -20.58
C GLN A 268 6.80 2.37 -21.89
N MET A 269 5.49 2.63 -21.80
CA MET A 269 4.54 2.54 -22.91
C MET A 269 4.16 3.92 -23.46
N PRO A 270 3.64 4.00 -24.70
CA PRO A 270 2.99 5.21 -25.20
C PRO A 270 1.87 5.69 -24.26
N GLU A 271 1.63 7.00 -24.23
CA GLU A 271 0.62 7.64 -23.35
C GLU A 271 -0.80 7.08 -23.58
N ASP A 272 -1.10 6.68 -24.81
CA ASP A 272 -2.38 6.11 -25.24
C ASP A 272 -2.47 4.58 -25.10
N HIS A 273 -1.45 3.91 -24.56
CA HIS A 273 -1.48 2.46 -24.34
C HIS A 273 -2.63 2.07 -23.41
N PRO A 274 -3.54 1.17 -23.78
CA PRO A 274 -4.78 0.95 -23.03
C PRO A 274 -4.53 0.47 -21.59
N VAL A 275 -5.25 1.06 -20.64
CA VAL A 275 -5.28 0.63 -19.23
C VAL A 275 -6.73 0.66 -18.74
N THR A 276 -7.03 -0.15 -17.72
CA THR A 276 -8.34 -0.17 -17.05
C THR A 276 -8.17 0.30 -15.62
N GLU A 277 -9.01 1.23 -15.18
CA GLU A 277 -9.01 1.66 -13.78
C GLU A 277 -9.67 0.59 -12.91
N LEU A 278 -9.02 0.21 -11.81
CA LEU A 278 -9.50 -0.87 -10.93
C LEU A 278 -10.88 -0.59 -10.35
N TRP A 279 -11.21 0.68 -10.07
CA TRP A 279 -12.52 1.05 -9.53
C TRP A 279 -13.67 0.65 -10.47
N GLN A 280 -13.45 0.68 -11.79
CA GLN A 280 -14.44 0.27 -12.79
C GLN A 280 -14.67 -1.24 -12.76
N VAL A 281 -13.63 -2.02 -12.44
CA VAL A 281 -13.72 -3.47 -12.24
C VAL A 281 -14.50 -3.78 -10.98
N PHE A 282 -14.18 -3.12 -9.87
CA PHE A 282 -14.89 -3.32 -8.59
C PHE A 282 -16.37 -2.94 -8.71
N ALA A 283 -16.68 -1.88 -9.45
CA ALA A 283 -18.05 -1.45 -9.72
C ALA A 283 -18.80 -2.32 -10.75
N GLY A 284 -18.13 -3.32 -11.36
CA GLY A 284 -18.71 -4.18 -12.39
C GLY A 284 -18.99 -3.46 -13.72
N GLN A 285 -18.41 -2.27 -13.94
CA GLN A 285 -18.57 -1.48 -15.16
C GLN A 285 -17.68 -1.99 -16.30
N THR A 286 -16.52 -2.52 -15.96
CA THR A 286 -15.57 -3.13 -16.91
C THR A 286 -15.19 -4.52 -16.39
N PRO A 287 -15.06 -5.55 -17.25
CA PRO A 287 -14.63 -6.85 -16.78
C PRO A 287 -13.18 -6.82 -16.29
N GLY A 288 -12.90 -7.59 -15.23
CA GLY A 288 -11.52 -7.91 -14.83
C GLY A 288 -10.92 -8.98 -15.76
N ARG A 289 -10.65 -10.17 -15.21
CA ARG A 289 -10.26 -11.33 -16.03
C ARG A 289 -11.44 -11.82 -16.89
N THR A 290 -11.22 -11.97 -18.18
CA THR A 290 -12.20 -12.45 -19.18
C THR A 290 -11.83 -13.81 -19.78
N ASP A 291 -10.57 -14.21 -19.72
CA ASP A 291 -10.07 -15.46 -20.32
C ASP A 291 -9.08 -16.21 -19.41
N ALA A 292 -9.04 -17.53 -19.54
CA ALA A 292 -8.18 -18.40 -18.72
C ALA A 292 -6.69 -18.29 -19.11
N ALA A 293 -6.37 -17.97 -20.36
CA ALA A 293 -5.01 -17.74 -20.84
C ALA A 293 -4.59 -16.26 -20.77
N GLN A 294 -5.51 -15.35 -20.42
CA GLN A 294 -5.21 -13.93 -20.24
C GLN A 294 -4.12 -13.71 -19.20
N ILE A 295 -3.18 -12.81 -19.50
CA ILE A 295 -2.26 -12.27 -18.50
C ILE A 295 -2.89 -10.98 -17.98
N THR A 296 -3.13 -10.92 -16.67
CA THR A 296 -3.62 -9.69 -16.01
C THR A 296 -2.48 -9.07 -15.23
N LEU A 297 -2.24 -7.77 -15.41
CA LEU A 297 -1.22 -7.01 -14.70
C LEU A 297 -1.91 -5.95 -13.84
N PHE A 298 -1.72 -6.02 -12.53
CA PHE A 298 -1.95 -4.87 -11.66
C PHE A 298 -0.63 -4.08 -11.57
N ASP A 299 -0.62 -2.90 -12.16
CA ASP A 299 0.49 -1.94 -12.10
C ASP A 299 0.23 -0.96 -10.95
N SER A 300 0.76 -1.31 -9.77
CA SER A 300 0.50 -0.63 -8.51
C SER A 300 1.65 0.30 -8.15
N VAL A 301 1.29 1.56 -7.88
CA VAL A 301 2.23 2.58 -7.42
C VAL A 301 1.82 3.12 -6.05
N GLY A 302 0.61 2.77 -5.58
CA GLY A 302 -0.01 3.26 -4.36
C GLY A 302 -0.67 4.63 -4.57
N PHE A 303 -1.93 4.73 -4.15
CA PHE A 303 -2.72 5.95 -4.29
C PHE A 303 -3.36 6.42 -2.98
N ALA A 304 -3.60 7.73 -2.87
CA ALA A 304 -4.02 8.39 -1.64
C ALA A 304 -5.37 7.87 -1.09
N ILE A 305 -6.25 7.33 -1.92
CA ILE A 305 -7.52 6.72 -1.48
C ILE A 305 -7.27 5.47 -0.61
N GLU A 306 -6.23 4.70 -0.89
CA GLU A 306 -5.88 3.54 -0.06
C GLU A 306 -5.40 3.97 1.33
N ASP A 307 -4.58 5.03 1.38
CA ASP A 307 -4.09 5.63 2.61
C ASP A 307 -5.26 6.23 3.43
N PHE A 308 -6.17 6.93 2.77
CA PHE A 308 -7.40 7.46 3.36
C PHE A 308 -8.28 6.35 3.96
N SER A 309 -8.46 5.25 3.22
CA SER A 309 -9.20 4.07 3.69
C SER A 309 -8.55 3.48 4.94
N ALA A 310 -7.21 3.35 4.92
CA ALA A 310 -6.45 2.83 6.05
C ALA A 310 -6.53 3.73 7.30
N LEU A 311 -6.47 5.05 7.11
CA LEU A 311 -6.66 6.03 8.19
C LEU A 311 -8.06 5.92 8.81
N LYS A 312 -9.11 5.72 8.01
CA LYS A 312 -10.48 5.47 8.51
C LYS A 312 -10.56 4.19 9.33
N VAL A 313 -9.98 3.09 8.84
CA VAL A 313 -9.95 1.80 9.56
C VAL A 313 -9.27 1.94 10.91
N VAL A 314 -8.13 2.64 10.99
CA VAL A 314 -7.42 2.88 12.26
C VAL A 314 -8.25 3.77 13.19
N ARG A 315 -8.80 4.88 12.69
CA ARG A 315 -9.67 5.78 13.47
C ARG A 315 -10.85 5.01 14.09
N ASP A 316 -11.45 4.11 13.34
CA ASP A 316 -12.60 3.35 13.81
C ASP A 316 -12.17 2.24 14.79
N ALA A 317 -11.04 1.57 14.55
CA ALA A 317 -10.50 0.54 15.43
C ALA A 317 -10.11 1.07 16.82
N ILE A 318 -9.58 2.30 16.91
CA ILE A 318 -9.21 2.89 18.21
C ILE A 318 -10.41 3.30 19.07
N ARG A 319 -11.65 3.31 18.54
CA ARG A 319 -12.85 3.55 19.35
C ARG A 319 -13.14 2.40 20.32
N GLU A 320 -12.64 1.21 20.01
CA GLU A 320 -12.83 -0.02 20.77
C GLU A 320 -11.52 -0.49 21.43
N SER A 321 -10.52 0.37 21.51
CA SER A 321 -9.19 0.07 22.02
C SER A 321 -8.64 1.21 22.86
N ASP A 322 -7.69 0.91 23.75
CA ASP A 322 -6.89 1.90 24.47
C ASP A 322 -5.50 2.10 23.82
N HIS A 323 -5.26 1.50 22.65
CA HIS A 323 -3.99 1.54 21.94
C HIS A 323 -3.82 2.84 21.14
N TYR A 324 -3.84 3.96 21.84
CA TYR A 324 -3.52 5.29 21.32
C TYR A 324 -3.09 6.21 22.47
N GLN A 325 -2.56 7.39 22.13
CA GLN A 325 -2.28 8.46 23.08
C GLN A 325 -2.93 9.75 22.58
N LEU A 326 -3.32 10.63 23.49
CA LEU A 326 -3.84 11.96 23.13
C LEU A 326 -2.67 12.95 23.06
N LEU A 327 -2.51 13.61 21.91
CA LEU A 327 -1.51 14.66 21.71
C LEU A 327 -2.14 16.03 21.88
N ASP A 328 -1.56 16.85 22.74
CA ASP A 328 -1.82 18.30 22.81
C ASP A 328 -1.18 18.98 21.59
N LEU A 329 -1.91 18.96 20.47
CA LEU A 329 -1.42 19.39 19.15
C LEU A 329 -2.00 20.75 18.75
N LEU A 330 -3.17 21.11 19.25
CA LEU A 330 -3.92 22.27 18.80
C LEU A 330 -3.99 23.33 19.91
N ALA A 331 -3.79 24.59 19.54
CA ALA A 331 -4.03 25.69 20.46
C ALA A 331 -5.54 25.82 20.73
N ASP A 332 -5.90 25.91 22.01
CA ASP A 332 -7.28 25.97 22.47
C ASP A 332 -7.48 27.12 23.47
N PRO A 333 -7.52 28.37 22.98
CA PRO A 333 -7.79 29.53 23.83
C PRO A 333 -9.29 29.63 24.19
N ASP A 334 -9.61 30.15 25.38
CA ASP A 334 -11.00 30.34 25.84
C ASP A 334 -11.84 31.21 24.86
N ASP A 335 -11.21 32.23 24.27
CA ASP A 335 -11.70 32.93 23.07
C ASP A 335 -10.87 32.43 21.87
N PRO A 336 -11.47 31.80 20.84
CA PRO A 336 -10.78 31.30 19.64
C PRO A 336 -9.87 32.32 18.93
N ARG A 337 -10.03 33.62 19.21
CA ARG A 337 -9.22 34.71 18.65
C ARG A 337 -8.05 35.14 19.54
N ASP A 338 -8.04 34.76 20.83
CA ASP A 338 -7.08 35.22 21.83
C ASP A 338 -5.87 34.27 22.01
N LEU A 339 -5.20 33.94 20.90
CA LEU A 339 -4.00 33.10 20.95
C LEU A 339 -2.85 33.78 21.74
N TYR A 340 -2.74 35.10 21.65
CA TYR A 340 -1.72 35.86 22.39
C TYR A 340 -1.98 35.91 23.90
N GLY A 341 -3.25 36.02 24.31
CA GLY A 341 -3.61 35.94 25.72
C GLY A 341 -3.37 34.54 26.29
N MET A 342 -3.68 33.47 25.55
CA MET A 342 -3.33 32.10 25.95
C MET A 342 -1.82 31.95 26.22
N LEU A 343 -0.97 32.46 25.31
CA LEU A 343 0.49 32.48 25.51
C LEU A 343 0.89 33.26 26.77
N ASN A 344 0.28 34.41 27.04
CA ASN A 344 0.60 35.20 28.23
C ASN A 344 0.15 34.55 29.54
N ARG A 345 -0.96 33.80 29.53
CA ARG A 345 -1.46 33.03 30.69
C ARG A 345 -0.55 31.84 31.04
N ALA A 346 0.35 31.43 30.14
CA ALA A 346 1.28 30.33 30.37
C ALA A 346 2.55 30.73 31.17
N LYS A 347 2.76 32.02 31.45
CA LYS A 347 3.87 32.51 32.30
C LYS A 347 3.72 32.08 33.75
#